data_AF-A0A8C1VE90-F1
#
_entry.id   AF-A0A8C1VE90-F1
#
_cell.length_a   1.000
_cell.length_b   1.000
_cell.length_c   1.000
_cell.angle_alpha   90.00
_cell.angle_beta   90.00
_cell.angle_gamma   90.00
#
_symmetry.space_group_name_H-M   'P 1'
#
loop_
_entity.id
_entity.type
_entity.pdbx_description
1 polymer ?
#
loop_
_entity_poly.entity_id
_entity_poly.type
_entity_poly.pdbx_seq_one_letter_code
_entity_poly.pdbx_strand_id
1 'polypeptide(L)'
;MSILGLKKKQPKTFKVKVSTMDAEMEFSCEVKWKGKDLFDLVCRTIGLRETWFFGLRYTVKDTYAWLKPDKRVLDQEVPKDSPITFHFLAKFFPEKVEDELVQEITQHLFFLQVKKQILDEEIFCSPEASVLLASYAVQAKYGDYDPNFHKPGFLAQDELLPKRVLMQYQMRPDMWEEKITAWYAEHRNITRDEAEMEYLKIAQDLEMYGVSYFSITQNKRDTELLLGVDAQGLHIYNPNNKLSPNKSFPWSGIRNISYSEKEFTIKPLDKKKEVFKFYSSQLRVNKLILQLCIGNHDLFMRRRKVDSIEVQQMKAQAKEEKARKKVERQILAREKQMREEAERAKEDMERRLFQLQDEARMANEALLRSEETADLLAEKAQIAEEEAKLLAHKAAEAEQERQRLEVTALKTKEEKRLMEQKMREAESLAVKLVEQSERRLKEADHLKQDLNEAKDAERKAKQKLLEITKSTYPLIAAYSSPPPPTGPESPDTTLDMGSMSVRMDFKDSDMKRLSMEIERERLEYMEKSKHLQDQLKELKSEIESLKLEEQQQAGLYSLRSYAEPPYIPHSNLFENLES
;
A
#
# COMPACT_ATOMS: atom_id res chain seq x y z
N MET A 1 -50.07 -58.26 -3.69
CA MET A 1 -49.72 -56.92 -4.21
C MET A 1 -48.33 -56.56 -3.71
N SER A 2 -47.30 -56.66 -4.55
CA SER A 2 -45.92 -56.30 -4.18
C SER A 2 -45.53 -54.98 -4.83
N ILE A 3 -45.24 -54.00 -3.99
CA ILE A 3 -44.71 -52.68 -4.34
C ILE A 3 -43.20 -52.86 -4.62
N LEU A 4 -42.86 -53.35 -5.80
CA LEU A 4 -41.48 -53.53 -6.24
C LEU A 4 -40.98 -52.28 -6.97
N GLY A 5 -40.29 -51.43 -6.20
CA GLY A 5 -39.09 -50.70 -6.63
C GLY A 5 -39.14 -49.91 -7.92
N LEU A 6 -39.69 -48.69 -7.89
CA LEU A 6 -39.33 -47.63 -8.83
C LEU A 6 -37.86 -47.22 -8.59
N LYS A 7 -36.90 -47.97 -9.17
CA LYS A 7 -35.52 -47.48 -9.33
C LYS A 7 -35.59 -46.23 -10.23
N LYS A 8 -35.51 -45.04 -9.64
CA LYS A 8 -35.31 -43.78 -10.38
C LYS A 8 -34.09 -43.97 -11.28
N LYS A 9 -34.30 -44.04 -12.61
CA LYS A 9 -33.20 -44.01 -13.59
C LYS A 9 -32.36 -42.77 -13.29
N GLN A 10 -31.08 -42.96 -12.98
CA GLN A 10 -30.16 -41.84 -12.84
C GLN A 10 -30.14 -41.06 -14.17
N PRO A 11 -30.32 -39.73 -14.14
CA PRO A 11 -30.29 -38.92 -15.35
C PRO A 11 -28.91 -39.05 -16.00
N LYS A 12 -28.87 -39.24 -17.32
CA LYS A 12 -27.61 -39.20 -18.07
C LYS A 12 -27.02 -37.80 -17.95
N THR A 13 -25.74 -37.70 -17.62
CA THR A 13 -25.02 -36.44 -17.48
C THR A 13 -23.83 -36.35 -18.43
N PHE A 14 -23.33 -35.14 -18.63
CA PHE A 14 -22.08 -34.84 -19.30
C PHE A 14 -21.27 -33.86 -18.45
N LYS A 15 -19.94 -33.85 -18.62
CA LYS A 15 -19.04 -32.97 -17.86
C LYS A 15 -18.76 -31.70 -18.65
N VAL A 16 -18.78 -30.57 -17.96
CA VAL A 16 -18.36 -29.27 -18.51
C VAL A 16 -17.33 -28.63 -17.59
N LYS A 17 -16.37 -27.94 -18.21
CA LYS A 17 -15.42 -27.05 -17.52
C LYS A 17 -15.79 -25.62 -17.90
N VAL A 18 -15.95 -24.75 -16.93
CA VAL A 18 -16.20 -23.33 -17.13
C VAL A 18 -15.03 -22.57 -16.54
N SER A 19 -14.31 -21.84 -17.38
CA SER A 19 -13.22 -20.95 -16.97
C SER A 19 -13.75 -19.51 -16.93
N THR A 20 -13.78 -18.88 -15.75
CA THR A 20 -13.95 -17.43 -15.60
C THR A 20 -12.59 -16.75 -15.77
N MET A 21 -12.49 -15.46 -15.47
CA MET A 21 -11.21 -14.75 -15.49
C MET A 21 -10.29 -15.11 -14.31
N ASP A 22 -10.85 -15.63 -13.22
CA ASP A 22 -10.18 -15.85 -11.93
C ASP A 22 -10.32 -17.28 -11.38
N ALA A 23 -11.16 -18.12 -11.98
CA ALA A 23 -11.45 -19.46 -11.49
C ALA A 23 -11.74 -20.46 -12.64
N GLU A 24 -11.51 -21.74 -12.38
CA GLU A 24 -12.01 -22.84 -13.20
C GLU A 24 -12.96 -23.71 -12.37
N MET A 25 -14.09 -24.10 -12.97
CA MET A 25 -15.14 -24.84 -12.29
C MET A 25 -15.59 -26.00 -13.16
N GLU A 26 -15.74 -27.19 -12.58
CA GLU A 26 -16.29 -28.35 -13.28
C GLU A 26 -17.71 -28.66 -12.81
N PHE A 27 -18.61 -28.93 -13.75
CA PHE A 27 -19.99 -29.31 -13.45
C PHE A 27 -20.37 -30.61 -14.16
N SER A 28 -21.27 -31.38 -13.53
CA SER A 28 -21.98 -32.49 -14.16
C SER A 28 -23.40 -32.05 -14.51
N CYS A 29 -23.66 -31.92 -15.81
CA CYS A 29 -24.89 -31.34 -16.35
C CYS A 29 -25.80 -32.44 -16.90
N GLU A 30 -27.11 -32.36 -16.71
CA GLU A 30 -28.02 -33.33 -17.34
C GLU A 30 -28.09 -33.11 -18.85
N VAL A 31 -28.15 -34.18 -19.64
CA VAL A 31 -28.20 -34.10 -21.13
C VAL A 31 -29.35 -33.26 -21.70
N LYS A 32 -30.41 -33.01 -20.91
CA LYS A 32 -31.56 -32.18 -21.30
C LYS A 32 -31.35 -30.68 -21.04
N TRP A 33 -30.30 -30.30 -20.29
CA TRP A 33 -30.06 -28.91 -19.91
C TRP A 33 -29.90 -28.01 -21.14
N LYS A 34 -30.57 -26.86 -21.06
CA LYS A 34 -30.41 -25.75 -21.98
C LYS A 34 -29.21 -24.91 -21.60
N GLY A 35 -28.77 -24.05 -22.52
CA GLY A 35 -27.71 -23.08 -22.24
C GLY A 35 -28.03 -22.21 -21.03
N LYS A 36 -29.30 -21.85 -20.83
CA LYS A 36 -29.75 -21.09 -19.66
C LYS A 36 -29.53 -21.83 -18.34
N ASP A 37 -29.81 -23.13 -18.30
CA ASP A 37 -29.66 -23.91 -17.06
C ASP A 37 -28.19 -23.96 -16.61
N LEU A 38 -27.26 -24.17 -17.55
CA LEU A 38 -25.83 -24.13 -17.30
C LEU A 38 -25.37 -22.72 -16.90
N PHE A 39 -25.79 -21.69 -17.63
CA PHE A 39 -25.42 -20.31 -17.35
C PHE A 39 -25.91 -19.85 -15.97
N ASP A 40 -27.18 -20.10 -15.63
CA ASP A 40 -27.78 -19.76 -14.34
C ASP A 40 -27.11 -20.53 -13.18
N LEU A 41 -26.60 -21.75 -13.41
CA LEU A 41 -25.79 -22.48 -12.44
C LEU A 41 -24.45 -21.79 -12.19
N VAL A 42 -23.74 -21.39 -13.25
CA VAL A 42 -22.46 -20.68 -13.15
C VAL A 42 -22.66 -19.38 -12.36
N CYS A 43 -23.62 -18.53 -12.77
CA CYS A 43 -23.90 -17.26 -12.12
C CYS A 43 -24.24 -17.41 -10.62
N ARG A 44 -25.07 -18.39 -10.26
CA ARG A 44 -25.37 -18.68 -8.84
C ARG A 44 -24.15 -19.12 -8.05
N THR A 45 -23.27 -19.91 -8.66
CA THR A 45 -22.08 -20.44 -7.98
C THR A 45 -21.08 -19.33 -7.68
N ILE A 46 -20.93 -18.34 -8.56
CA ILE A 46 -20.06 -17.17 -8.34
C ILE A 46 -20.76 -15.98 -7.66
N GLY A 47 -22.05 -16.09 -7.32
CA GLY A 47 -22.81 -15.02 -6.67
C GLY A 47 -23.13 -13.80 -7.57
N LEU A 48 -23.11 -13.99 -8.90
CA LEU A 48 -23.35 -12.93 -9.89
C LEU A 48 -24.83 -12.82 -10.25
N ARG A 49 -25.40 -11.62 -10.08
CA ARG A 49 -26.78 -11.27 -10.41
C ARG A 49 -26.89 -10.41 -11.66
N GLU A 50 -25.85 -9.65 -12.00
CA GLU A 50 -25.75 -8.79 -13.21
C GLU A 50 -25.50 -9.60 -14.49
N THR A 51 -26.33 -10.62 -14.67
CA THR A 51 -26.19 -11.67 -15.69
C THR A 51 -26.24 -11.14 -17.13
N TRP A 52 -26.82 -9.96 -17.35
CA TRP A 52 -27.05 -9.39 -18.68
C TRP A 52 -25.77 -8.95 -19.40
N PHE A 53 -24.64 -8.83 -18.71
CA PHE A 53 -23.35 -8.53 -19.33
C PHE A 53 -22.63 -9.77 -19.87
N PHE A 54 -22.91 -10.96 -19.32
CA PHE A 54 -22.06 -12.14 -19.49
C PHE A 54 -22.64 -13.18 -20.46
N GLY A 55 -21.78 -14.07 -20.93
CA GLY A 55 -22.16 -15.25 -21.69
C GLY A 55 -21.13 -16.38 -21.56
N LEU A 56 -21.49 -17.56 -22.05
CA LEU A 56 -20.57 -18.69 -22.17
C LEU A 56 -20.07 -18.80 -23.61
N ARG A 57 -18.78 -18.57 -23.82
CA ARG A 57 -18.09 -18.68 -25.11
C ARG A 57 -17.44 -20.05 -25.25
N TYR A 58 -17.54 -20.66 -26.42
CA TYR A 58 -16.85 -21.90 -26.74
C TYR A 58 -16.26 -21.86 -28.15
N THR A 59 -15.21 -22.64 -28.37
CA THR A 59 -14.53 -22.73 -29.66
C THR A 59 -15.36 -23.57 -30.63
N VAL A 60 -15.52 -23.08 -31.86
CA VAL A 60 -16.22 -23.78 -32.95
C VAL A 60 -15.41 -23.64 -34.22
N LYS A 61 -14.79 -24.74 -34.68
CA LYS A 61 -13.88 -24.75 -35.84
C LYS A 61 -12.80 -23.66 -35.65
N ASP A 62 -12.64 -22.77 -36.63
CA ASP A 62 -11.63 -21.70 -36.63
C ASP A 62 -12.15 -20.38 -36.00
N THR A 63 -13.22 -20.43 -35.21
CA THR A 63 -13.82 -19.24 -34.57
C THR A 63 -14.43 -19.59 -33.21
N TYR A 64 -15.22 -18.69 -32.65
CA TYR A 64 -15.96 -18.88 -31.41
C TYR A 64 -17.46 -18.71 -31.61
N ALA A 65 -18.23 -19.26 -30.68
CA ALA A 65 -19.68 -19.05 -30.57
C ALA A 65 -20.07 -18.80 -29.11
N TRP A 66 -21.20 -18.11 -28.93
CA TRP A 66 -21.82 -17.91 -27.63
C TRP A 66 -22.95 -18.91 -27.45
N LEU A 67 -22.97 -19.57 -26.29
CA LEU A 67 -24.00 -20.53 -25.92
C LEU A 67 -25.37 -19.86 -25.89
N LYS A 68 -26.32 -20.42 -26.62
CA LYS A 68 -27.68 -19.89 -26.73
C LYS A 68 -28.51 -20.40 -25.54
N PRO A 69 -29.24 -19.50 -24.85
CA PRO A 69 -29.94 -19.85 -23.62
C PRO A 69 -31.14 -20.79 -23.85
N ASP A 70 -31.77 -20.70 -25.01
CA ASP A 70 -33.02 -21.39 -25.37
C ASP A 70 -32.81 -22.82 -25.92
N LYS A 71 -31.57 -23.18 -26.29
CA LYS A 71 -31.21 -24.48 -26.90
C LYS A 71 -30.48 -25.39 -25.92
N ARG A 72 -30.63 -26.71 -26.08
CA ARG A 72 -29.85 -27.71 -25.32
C ARG A 72 -28.36 -27.53 -25.59
N VAL A 73 -27.52 -27.71 -24.57
CA VAL A 73 -26.06 -27.50 -24.69
C VAL A 73 -25.45 -28.38 -25.77
N LEU A 74 -25.79 -29.68 -25.76
CA LEU A 74 -25.25 -30.67 -26.69
C LEU A 74 -25.77 -30.52 -28.13
N ASP A 75 -26.81 -29.71 -28.36
CA ASP A 75 -27.35 -29.45 -29.70
C ASP A 75 -26.63 -28.28 -30.42
N GLN A 76 -25.64 -27.64 -29.77
CA GLN A 76 -25.07 -26.36 -30.24
C GLN A 76 -23.69 -26.45 -30.91
N GLU A 77 -23.37 -27.55 -31.60
CA GLU A 77 -22.05 -27.74 -32.25
C GLU A 77 -20.87 -27.51 -31.29
N VAL A 78 -21.04 -27.84 -30.01
CA VAL A 78 -19.99 -27.77 -29.00
C VAL A 78 -18.91 -28.82 -29.28
N PRO A 79 -17.66 -28.60 -28.84
CA PRO A 79 -16.61 -29.61 -28.93
C PRO A 79 -17.06 -30.92 -28.29
N LYS A 80 -16.62 -32.04 -28.87
CA LYS A 80 -16.93 -33.38 -28.37
C LYS A 80 -16.00 -33.84 -27.25
N ASP A 81 -15.16 -32.94 -26.76
CA ASP A 81 -14.23 -33.18 -25.66
C ASP A 81 -14.97 -33.42 -24.35
N SER A 82 -14.32 -34.11 -23.42
CA SER A 82 -14.83 -34.30 -22.06
C SER A 82 -13.72 -33.98 -21.05
N PRO A 83 -13.89 -32.96 -20.19
CA PRO A 83 -15.05 -32.06 -20.10
C PRO A 83 -15.17 -31.10 -21.31
N ILE A 84 -16.40 -30.67 -21.63
CA ILE A 84 -16.64 -29.60 -22.63
C ILE A 84 -16.25 -28.26 -22.01
N THR A 85 -15.32 -27.53 -22.63
CA THR A 85 -14.80 -26.26 -22.10
C THR A 85 -15.60 -25.05 -22.58
N PHE A 86 -16.04 -24.22 -21.65
CA PHE A 86 -16.66 -22.91 -21.86
C PHE A 86 -15.86 -21.83 -21.15
N HIS A 87 -15.88 -20.61 -21.69
CA HIS A 87 -15.29 -19.43 -21.07
C HIS A 87 -16.44 -18.49 -20.67
N PHE A 88 -16.54 -18.17 -19.39
CA PHE A 88 -17.51 -17.20 -18.88
C PHE A 88 -16.91 -15.80 -18.99
N LEU A 89 -17.41 -15.02 -19.94
CA LEU A 89 -16.83 -13.74 -20.34
C LEU A 89 -17.90 -12.66 -20.45
N ALA A 90 -17.52 -11.41 -20.20
CA ALA A 90 -18.31 -10.25 -20.54
C ALA A 90 -18.49 -10.20 -22.07
N LYS A 91 -19.74 -10.22 -22.49
CA LYS A 91 -20.19 -10.18 -23.88
C LYS A 91 -20.68 -8.79 -24.28
N PHE A 92 -21.28 -8.07 -23.33
CA PHE A 92 -21.80 -6.72 -23.52
C PHE A 92 -21.17 -5.81 -22.48
N PHE A 93 -20.74 -4.63 -22.90
CA PHE A 93 -20.06 -3.67 -22.04
C PHE A 93 -21.02 -2.57 -21.56
N PRO A 94 -20.83 -2.00 -20.36
CA PRO A 94 -21.58 -0.84 -19.90
C PRO A 94 -21.27 0.41 -20.75
N GLU A 95 -22.22 1.34 -20.85
CA GLU A 95 -21.99 2.70 -21.35
C GLU A 95 -21.20 3.52 -20.32
N LYS A 96 -21.40 3.26 -19.02
CA LYS A 96 -20.64 3.87 -17.91
C LYS A 96 -20.37 2.85 -16.82
N VAL A 97 -19.10 2.52 -16.59
CA VAL A 97 -18.71 1.45 -15.65
C VAL A 97 -19.17 1.75 -14.21
N GLU A 98 -19.01 3.00 -13.75
CA GLU A 98 -19.31 3.42 -12.37
C GLU A 98 -20.82 3.42 -12.04
N ASP A 99 -21.67 3.66 -13.05
CA ASP A 99 -23.13 3.73 -12.88
C ASP A 99 -23.82 2.36 -13.03
N GLU A 100 -23.20 1.45 -13.78
CA GLU A 100 -23.81 0.20 -14.23
C GLU A 100 -23.24 -1.05 -13.55
N LEU A 101 -21.98 -1.07 -13.13
CA LEU A 101 -21.38 -2.21 -12.44
C LEU A 101 -21.64 -2.09 -10.94
N VAL A 102 -22.58 -2.89 -10.43
CA VAL A 102 -23.10 -2.76 -9.07
C VAL A 102 -22.39 -3.69 -8.08
N GLN A 103 -22.11 -4.92 -8.48
CA GLN A 103 -21.49 -5.92 -7.60
C GLN A 103 -19.97 -5.96 -7.79
N GLU A 104 -19.24 -6.12 -6.68
CA GLU A 104 -17.79 -6.29 -6.68
C GLU A 104 -17.33 -7.45 -7.59
N ILE A 105 -18.06 -8.58 -7.62
CA ILE A 105 -17.72 -9.71 -8.51
C ILE A 105 -17.85 -9.35 -9.99
N THR A 106 -18.89 -8.59 -10.37
CA THR A 106 -19.10 -8.15 -11.74
C THR A 106 -17.97 -7.22 -12.16
N GLN A 107 -17.66 -6.25 -11.32
CA GLN A 107 -16.56 -5.31 -11.52
C GLN A 107 -15.22 -6.06 -11.65
N HIS A 108 -14.94 -7.00 -10.77
CA HIS A 108 -13.71 -7.78 -10.77
C HIS A 108 -13.51 -8.55 -12.08
N LEU A 109 -14.57 -9.22 -12.56
CA LEU A 109 -14.51 -9.98 -13.82
C LEU A 109 -14.31 -9.06 -15.03
N PHE A 110 -14.95 -7.87 -15.05
CA PHE A 110 -14.70 -6.87 -16.09
C PHE A 110 -13.27 -6.37 -16.05
N PHE A 111 -12.76 -6.00 -14.87
CA PHE A 111 -11.38 -5.54 -14.67
C PHE A 111 -10.38 -6.56 -15.23
N LEU A 112 -10.50 -7.83 -14.83
CA LEU A 112 -9.58 -8.86 -15.30
C LEU A 112 -9.67 -9.07 -16.81
N GLN A 113 -10.87 -9.09 -17.37
CA GLN A 113 -11.06 -9.27 -18.80
C GLN A 113 -10.44 -8.10 -19.58
N VAL A 114 -10.77 -6.86 -19.22
CA VAL A 114 -10.26 -5.66 -19.90
C VAL A 114 -8.74 -5.57 -19.76
N LYS A 115 -8.20 -5.83 -18.57
CA LYS A 115 -6.75 -5.89 -18.34
C LYS A 115 -6.08 -6.89 -19.26
N LYS A 116 -6.64 -8.10 -19.37
CA LYS A 116 -6.14 -9.12 -20.30
C LYS A 116 -6.19 -8.65 -21.75
N GLN A 117 -7.29 -8.02 -22.18
CA GLN A 117 -7.43 -7.52 -23.55
C GLN A 117 -6.45 -6.39 -23.88
N ILE A 118 -6.09 -5.55 -22.91
CA ILE A 118 -5.05 -4.52 -23.08
C ILE A 118 -3.66 -5.17 -23.19
N LEU A 119 -3.34 -6.12 -22.31
CA LEU A 119 -2.05 -6.82 -22.31
C LEU A 119 -1.84 -7.70 -23.56
N ASP A 120 -2.91 -8.36 -24.02
CA ASP A 120 -2.94 -9.18 -25.24
C ASP A 120 -3.01 -8.32 -26.52
N GLU A 121 -3.03 -6.99 -26.40
CA GLU A 121 -3.10 -6.02 -27.50
C GLU A 121 -4.38 -6.11 -28.36
N GLU A 122 -5.45 -6.68 -27.81
CA GLU A 122 -6.79 -6.61 -28.39
C GLU A 122 -7.36 -5.19 -28.33
N ILE A 123 -7.05 -4.47 -27.24
CA ILE A 123 -7.39 -3.06 -27.03
C ILE A 123 -6.09 -2.24 -27.11
N PHE A 124 -6.02 -1.30 -28.05
CA PHE A 124 -4.90 -0.38 -28.09
C PHE A 124 -4.91 0.54 -26.86
N CYS A 125 -3.75 0.64 -26.21
CA CYS A 125 -3.54 1.55 -25.08
C CYS A 125 -2.24 2.32 -25.29
N SER A 126 -2.25 3.64 -25.02
CA SER A 126 -1.03 4.44 -25.14
C SER A 126 -0.02 4.03 -24.05
N PRO A 127 1.29 4.28 -24.23
CA PRO A 127 2.30 3.97 -23.23
C PRO A 127 2.01 4.59 -21.86
N GLU A 128 1.58 5.86 -21.82
CA GLU A 128 1.28 6.62 -20.61
C GLU A 128 0.08 6.02 -19.88
N ALA A 129 -1.01 5.77 -20.63
CA ALA A 129 -2.19 5.13 -20.08
C ALA A 129 -1.88 3.70 -19.60
N SER A 130 -0.99 2.97 -20.28
CA SER A 130 -0.59 1.62 -19.89
C SER A 130 0.15 1.62 -18.54
N VAL A 131 1.05 2.57 -18.30
CA VAL A 131 1.76 2.71 -17.02
C VAL A 131 0.79 3.08 -15.90
N LEU A 132 -0.12 4.02 -16.13
CA LEU A 132 -1.13 4.39 -15.15
C LEU A 132 -2.06 3.21 -14.82
N LEU A 133 -2.56 2.51 -15.84
CA LEU A 133 -3.37 1.30 -15.66
C LEU A 133 -2.62 0.20 -14.91
N ALA A 134 -1.33 0.01 -15.21
CA ALA A 134 -0.48 -0.93 -14.47
C ALA A 134 -0.39 -0.58 -12.99
N SER A 135 -0.27 0.71 -12.64
CA SER A 135 -0.21 1.14 -11.24
C SER A 135 -1.50 0.82 -10.45
N TYR A 136 -2.68 0.99 -11.08
CA TYR A 136 -3.95 0.58 -10.48
C TYR A 136 -4.07 -0.95 -10.38
N ALA A 137 -3.57 -1.70 -11.36
CA ALA A 137 -3.54 -3.15 -11.31
C ALA A 137 -2.64 -3.68 -10.17
N VAL A 138 -1.52 -3.01 -9.91
CA VAL A 138 -0.62 -3.30 -8.78
C VAL A 138 -1.31 -2.98 -7.45
N GLN A 139 -1.96 -1.82 -7.33
CA GLN A 139 -2.76 -1.47 -6.14
C GLN A 139 -3.87 -2.51 -5.87
N ALA A 140 -4.58 -2.94 -6.91
CA ALA A 140 -5.62 -3.97 -6.79
C ALA A 140 -5.06 -5.33 -6.33
N LYS A 141 -3.83 -5.67 -6.74
CA LYS A 141 -3.20 -6.96 -6.40
C LYS A 141 -2.53 -6.96 -5.02
N TYR A 142 -1.80 -5.91 -4.68
CA TYR A 142 -0.90 -5.87 -3.51
C TYR A 142 -1.42 -4.98 -2.36
N GLY A 143 -2.44 -4.16 -2.57
CA GLY A 143 -2.88 -3.16 -1.59
C GLY A 143 -1.92 -1.97 -1.54
N ASP A 144 -1.82 -1.27 -0.42
CA ASP A 144 -1.00 -0.04 -0.31
C ASP A 144 0.51 -0.31 -0.45
N TYR A 145 1.19 0.58 -1.18
CA TYR A 145 2.64 0.57 -1.26
C TYR A 145 3.29 0.82 0.10
N ASP A 146 4.25 -0.04 0.44
CA ASP A 146 5.13 0.08 1.59
C ASP A 146 6.59 -0.15 1.16
N PRO A 147 7.46 0.88 1.22
CA PRO A 147 8.87 0.76 0.79
C PRO A 147 9.69 -0.21 1.66
N ASN A 148 9.20 -0.60 2.84
CA ASN A 148 9.88 -1.60 3.67
C ASN A 148 9.67 -3.02 3.15
N PHE A 149 8.52 -3.31 2.53
CA PHE A 149 8.17 -4.64 2.00
C PHE A 149 8.37 -4.73 0.48
N HIS A 150 8.04 -3.68 -0.27
CA HIS A 150 8.11 -3.66 -1.73
C HIS A 150 9.48 -3.18 -2.18
N LYS A 151 10.44 -4.10 -2.26
CA LYS A 151 11.80 -3.84 -2.72
C LYS A 151 11.90 -3.93 -4.25
N PRO A 152 12.89 -3.25 -4.88
CA PRO A 152 13.09 -3.36 -6.33
C PRO A 152 13.15 -4.81 -6.82
N GLY A 153 12.43 -5.11 -7.89
CA GLY A 153 12.24 -6.45 -8.44
C GLY A 153 10.96 -7.15 -7.98
N PHE A 154 10.15 -6.55 -7.10
CA PHE A 154 8.92 -7.19 -6.59
C PHE A 154 7.87 -7.37 -7.69
N LEU A 155 7.92 -6.55 -8.76
CA LEU A 155 7.03 -6.64 -9.92
C LEU A 155 7.61 -7.47 -11.08
N ALA A 156 8.79 -8.07 -10.93
CA ALA A 156 9.49 -8.73 -12.04
C ALA A 156 8.74 -9.93 -12.66
N GLN A 157 7.81 -10.55 -11.92
CA GLN A 157 6.98 -11.66 -12.41
C GLN A 157 5.63 -11.21 -12.97
N ASP A 158 5.29 -9.93 -12.86
CA ASP A 158 3.99 -9.40 -13.27
C ASP A 158 3.99 -8.95 -14.73
N GLU A 159 3.06 -9.48 -15.52
CA GLU A 159 2.76 -8.94 -16.85
C GLU A 159 1.91 -7.67 -16.71
N LEU A 160 2.58 -6.52 -16.70
CA LEU A 160 1.97 -5.22 -16.41
C LEU A 160 1.76 -4.32 -17.65
N LEU A 161 2.57 -4.50 -18.69
CA LEU A 161 2.56 -3.63 -19.88
C LEU A 161 2.41 -4.45 -21.17
N PRO A 162 1.72 -3.91 -22.20
CA PRO A 162 1.68 -4.54 -23.51
C PRO A 162 3.06 -4.69 -24.14
N LYS A 163 3.29 -5.76 -24.90
CA LYS A 163 4.61 -6.06 -25.51
C LYS A 163 5.10 -4.93 -26.40
N ARG A 164 4.22 -4.30 -27.18
CA ARG A 164 4.56 -3.11 -27.98
C ARG A 164 5.10 -1.97 -27.13
N VAL A 165 4.51 -1.70 -25.96
CA VAL A 165 4.99 -0.62 -25.08
C VAL A 165 6.39 -0.94 -24.56
N LEU A 166 6.62 -2.19 -24.14
CA LEU A 166 7.94 -2.64 -23.69
C LEU A 166 9.00 -2.57 -24.80
N MET A 167 8.62 -2.86 -26.04
CA MET A 167 9.54 -2.87 -27.19
C MET A 167 9.73 -1.50 -27.86
N GLN A 168 8.79 -0.58 -27.70
CA GLN A 168 8.81 0.74 -28.35
C GLN A 168 9.86 1.68 -27.74
N TYR A 169 10.29 1.40 -26.50
CA TYR A 169 11.27 2.21 -25.77
C TYR A 169 12.40 1.30 -25.31
N GLN A 170 13.66 1.72 -25.42
CA GLN A 170 14.81 0.98 -24.88
C GLN A 170 14.92 1.08 -23.34
N MET A 171 13.79 1.03 -22.63
CA MET A 171 13.74 0.99 -21.18
C MET A 171 13.95 -0.44 -20.70
N ARG A 172 14.82 -0.61 -19.72
CA ARG A 172 14.97 -1.89 -19.04
C ARG A 172 13.73 -2.19 -18.16
N PRO A 173 13.42 -3.46 -17.87
CA PRO A 173 12.30 -3.83 -17.01
C PRO A 173 12.27 -3.11 -15.65
N ASP A 174 13.44 -2.89 -15.04
CA ASP A 174 13.57 -2.18 -13.76
C ASP A 174 13.19 -0.69 -13.85
N MET A 175 13.41 -0.04 -15.00
CA MET A 175 13.01 1.35 -15.22
C MET A 175 11.48 1.47 -15.39
N TRP A 176 10.86 0.48 -16.04
CA TRP A 176 9.39 0.41 -16.11
C TRP A 176 8.79 0.16 -14.73
N GLU A 177 9.38 -0.75 -13.96
CA GLU A 177 8.99 -1.00 -12.57
C GLU A 177 9.09 0.27 -11.72
N GLU A 178 10.16 1.06 -11.83
CA GLU A 178 10.31 2.33 -11.12
C GLU A 178 9.19 3.32 -11.47
N LYS A 179 8.88 3.50 -12.75
CA LYS A 179 7.78 4.38 -13.18
C LYS A 179 6.42 3.89 -12.67
N ILE A 180 6.13 2.59 -12.75
CA ILE A 180 4.88 2.02 -12.23
C ILE A 180 4.81 2.18 -10.71
N THR A 181 5.92 1.96 -10.01
CA THR A 181 6.01 2.07 -8.55
C THR A 181 5.80 3.51 -8.07
N ALA A 182 6.29 4.50 -8.82
CA ALA A 182 6.04 5.91 -8.52
C ALA A 182 4.53 6.23 -8.52
N TRP A 183 3.81 5.78 -9.55
CA TRP A 183 2.35 5.92 -9.60
C TRP A 183 1.64 5.10 -8.53
N TYR A 184 2.12 3.88 -8.26
CA TYR A 184 1.56 3.00 -7.24
C TYR A 184 1.62 3.64 -5.84
N ALA A 185 2.70 4.35 -5.52
CA ALA A 185 2.86 5.04 -4.23
C ALA A 185 1.80 6.13 -3.99
N GLU A 186 1.29 6.75 -5.06
CA GLU A 186 0.25 7.78 -4.99
C GLU A 186 -1.16 7.20 -4.70
N HIS A 187 -1.38 5.90 -4.93
CA HIS A 187 -2.67 5.23 -4.75
C HIS A 187 -2.96 4.80 -3.30
N ARG A 188 -2.20 5.34 -2.35
CA ARG A 188 -2.29 4.93 -0.95
C ARG A 188 -3.69 5.16 -0.39
N ASN A 189 -4.18 4.16 0.33
CA ASN A 189 -5.51 4.04 0.92
C ASN A 189 -6.64 3.74 -0.07
N ILE A 190 -6.39 3.54 -1.36
CA ILE A 190 -7.41 3.08 -2.31
C ILE A 190 -7.62 1.58 -2.10
N THR A 191 -8.88 1.15 -1.91
CA THR A 191 -9.17 -0.29 -1.75
C THR A 191 -9.01 -1.03 -3.08
N ARG A 192 -8.94 -2.36 -3.02
CA ARG A 192 -8.88 -3.19 -4.23
C ARG A 192 -10.04 -2.90 -5.19
N ASP A 193 -11.27 -2.87 -4.69
CA ASP A 193 -12.46 -2.57 -5.49
C ASP A 193 -12.42 -1.14 -6.04
N GLU A 194 -11.93 -0.16 -5.29
CA GLU A 194 -11.79 1.21 -5.82
C GLU A 194 -10.72 1.26 -6.93
N ALA A 195 -9.58 0.58 -6.76
CA ALA A 195 -8.52 0.52 -7.77
C ALA A 195 -8.97 -0.18 -9.06
N GLU A 196 -9.70 -1.30 -8.94
CA GLU A 196 -10.28 -1.99 -10.10
C GLU A 196 -11.32 -1.12 -10.82
N MET A 197 -12.11 -0.32 -10.10
CA MET A 197 -13.06 0.63 -10.69
C MET A 197 -12.34 1.79 -11.40
N GLU A 198 -11.32 2.39 -10.80
CA GLU A 198 -10.54 3.46 -11.44
C GLU A 198 -9.80 2.97 -12.69
N TYR A 199 -9.28 1.73 -12.67
CA TYR A 199 -8.75 1.08 -13.87
C TYR A 199 -9.79 1.05 -14.99
N LEU A 200 -11.00 0.58 -14.69
CA LEU A 200 -12.08 0.49 -15.67
C LEU A 200 -12.56 1.86 -16.14
N LYS A 201 -12.57 2.88 -15.27
CA LYS A 201 -12.95 4.25 -15.62
C LYS A 201 -12.02 4.88 -16.65
N ILE A 202 -10.73 4.56 -16.57
CA ILE A 202 -9.74 4.99 -17.56
C ILE A 202 -9.86 4.14 -18.83
N ALA A 203 -9.99 2.82 -18.68
CA ALA A 203 -10.04 1.90 -19.81
C ALA A 203 -11.29 2.08 -20.69
N GLN A 204 -12.42 2.52 -20.12
CA GLN A 204 -13.66 2.72 -20.88
C GLN A 204 -13.54 3.82 -21.95
N ASP A 205 -12.61 4.76 -21.77
CA ASP A 205 -12.39 5.88 -22.68
C ASP A 205 -11.43 5.51 -23.85
N LEU A 206 -10.83 4.32 -23.84
CA LEU A 206 -10.01 3.82 -24.94
C LEU A 206 -10.88 3.54 -26.18
N GLU A 207 -10.42 3.92 -27.36
CA GLU A 207 -11.24 3.90 -28.58
C GLU A 207 -11.68 2.49 -29.02
N MET A 208 -10.93 1.47 -28.62
CA MET A 208 -11.22 0.06 -28.94
C MET A 208 -11.97 -0.66 -27.82
N TYR A 209 -12.24 0.00 -26.69
CA TYR A 209 -12.90 -0.59 -25.53
C TYR A 209 -14.33 -1.07 -25.88
N GLY A 210 -14.60 -2.34 -25.60
CA GLY A 210 -15.93 -2.93 -25.81
C GLY A 210 -16.35 -3.07 -27.28
N VAL A 211 -15.47 -2.80 -28.24
CA VAL A 211 -15.78 -2.88 -29.68
C VAL A 211 -15.52 -4.30 -30.22
N SER A 212 -16.57 -4.94 -30.72
CA SER A 212 -16.45 -6.21 -31.46
C SER A 212 -16.25 -5.96 -32.95
N TYR A 213 -15.07 -6.31 -33.48
CA TYR A 213 -14.70 -6.06 -34.87
C TYR A 213 -14.99 -7.25 -35.81
N PHE A 214 -15.53 -6.95 -37.00
CA PHE A 214 -15.83 -7.92 -38.04
C PHE A 214 -15.40 -7.42 -39.42
N SER A 215 -14.64 -8.23 -40.15
CA SER A 215 -14.27 -7.93 -41.54
C SER A 215 -15.49 -8.03 -42.45
N ILE A 216 -15.76 -6.97 -43.22
CA ILE A 216 -16.90 -6.84 -44.11
C ILE A 216 -16.48 -6.24 -45.46
N THR A 217 -17.31 -6.36 -46.48
CA THR A 217 -17.13 -5.69 -47.77
C THR A 217 -18.33 -4.81 -48.11
N GLN A 218 -18.10 -3.60 -48.63
CA GLN A 218 -19.20 -2.65 -48.86
C GLN A 218 -20.01 -2.94 -50.14
N ASN A 219 -19.34 -3.43 -51.18
CA ASN A 219 -19.93 -3.63 -52.51
C ASN A 219 -19.42 -4.95 -53.10
N LYS A 220 -20.04 -5.42 -54.20
CA LYS A 220 -19.55 -6.55 -55.02
C LYS A 220 -18.14 -6.35 -55.64
N ARG A 221 -17.48 -5.21 -55.37
CA ARG A 221 -16.14 -4.85 -55.84
C ARG A 221 -15.07 -4.96 -54.73
N ASP A 222 -15.36 -5.72 -53.67
CA ASP A 222 -14.42 -6.08 -52.58
C ASP A 222 -13.70 -4.92 -51.88
N THR A 223 -14.37 -3.77 -51.66
CA THR A 223 -13.83 -2.75 -50.75
C THR A 223 -13.89 -3.28 -49.31
N GLU A 224 -12.74 -3.69 -48.79
CA GLU A 224 -12.60 -4.19 -47.42
C GLU A 224 -12.80 -3.07 -46.40
N LEU A 225 -13.68 -3.33 -45.44
CA LEU A 225 -13.99 -2.47 -44.32
C LEU A 225 -14.05 -3.32 -43.05
N LEU A 226 -14.07 -2.64 -41.91
CA LEU A 226 -14.25 -3.29 -40.62
C LEU A 226 -15.49 -2.72 -39.93
N LEU A 227 -16.40 -3.59 -39.51
CA LEU A 227 -17.56 -3.25 -38.70
C LEU A 227 -17.18 -3.39 -37.22
N GLY A 228 -17.34 -2.33 -36.44
CA GLY A 228 -17.38 -2.39 -34.97
C GLY A 228 -18.81 -2.40 -34.47
N VAL A 229 -19.08 -3.24 -33.47
CA VAL A 229 -20.34 -3.30 -32.73
C VAL A 229 -20.03 -3.09 -31.25
N ASP A 230 -20.66 -2.10 -30.63
CA ASP A 230 -20.45 -1.77 -29.22
C ASP A 230 -21.76 -1.34 -28.52
N ALA A 231 -21.63 -0.83 -27.28
CA ALA A 231 -22.75 -0.36 -26.48
C ALA A 231 -23.42 0.92 -27.03
N GLN A 232 -22.74 1.69 -27.88
CA GLN A 232 -23.21 2.97 -28.41
C GLN A 232 -23.86 2.83 -29.80
N GLY A 233 -23.38 1.90 -30.62
CA GLY A 233 -23.92 1.67 -31.95
C GLY A 233 -23.12 0.72 -32.84
N LEU A 234 -23.20 1.03 -34.14
CA LEU A 234 -22.44 0.37 -35.20
C LEU A 234 -21.49 1.35 -35.85
N HIS A 235 -20.26 0.91 -36.08
CA HIS A 235 -19.16 1.76 -36.53
C HIS A 235 -18.46 1.13 -37.73
N ILE A 236 -18.12 1.92 -38.73
CA ILE A 236 -17.44 1.46 -39.95
C ILE A 236 -16.04 2.07 -39.96
N TYR A 237 -15.03 1.21 -40.03
CA TYR A 237 -13.62 1.59 -39.99
C TYR A 237 -12.92 1.19 -41.29
N ASN A 238 -11.80 1.86 -41.55
CA ASN A 238 -10.81 1.37 -42.49
C ASN A 238 -10.05 0.19 -41.83
N PRO A 239 -9.75 -0.92 -42.54
CA PRO A 239 -8.96 -2.02 -41.97
C PRO A 239 -7.62 -1.59 -41.36
N ASN A 240 -7.03 -0.50 -41.86
CA ASN A 240 -5.76 0.04 -41.39
C ASN A 240 -5.89 1.03 -40.21
N ASN A 241 -7.11 1.40 -39.81
CA ASN A 241 -7.35 2.31 -38.68
C ASN A 241 -8.58 1.87 -37.87
N LYS A 242 -8.35 1.14 -36.78
CA LYS A 242 -9.39 0.68 -35.85
C LYS A 242 -9.77 1.71 -34.78
N LEU A 243 -9.02 2.80 -34.64
CA LEU A 243 -9.19 3.80 -33.59
C LEU A 243 -10.28 4.80 -33.95
N SER A 244 -10.34 5.22 -35.22
CA SER A 244 -11.29 6.25 -35.66
C SER A 244 -12.29 5.69 -36.67
N PRO A 245 -13.59 5.67 -36.37
CA PRO A 245 -14.60 5.23 -37.33
C PRO A 245 -14.82 6.27 -38.43
N ASN A 246 -14.90 5.79 -39.68
CA ASN A 246 -15.27 6.60 -40.84
C ASN A 246 -16.75 6.97 -40.85
N LYS A 247 -17.61 6.08 -40.32
CA LYS A 247 -19.06 6.28 -40.27
C LYS A 247 -19.64 5.57 -39.06
N SER A 248 -20.53 6.25 -38.33
CA SER A 248 -21.16 5.72 -37.12
C SER A 248 -22.69 5.76 -37.22
N PHE A 249 -23.34 4.73 -36.70
CA PHE A 249 -24.79 4.57 -36.61
C PHE A 249 -25.17 4.34 -35.14
N PRO A 250 -25.52 5.40 -34.39
CA PRO A 250 -25.97 5.26 -33.01
C PRO A 250 -27.24 4.40 -32.92
N TRP A 251 -27.41 3.65 -31.83
CA TRP A 251 -28.59 2.79 -31.65
C TRP A 251 -29.91 3.57 -31.76
N SER A 252 -29.99 4.80 -31.25
CA SER A 252 -31.16 5.69 -31.39
C SER A 252 -31.51 6.06 -32.84
N GLY A 253 -30.53 5.97 -33.75
CA GLY A 253 -30.68 6.32 -35.16
C GLY A 253 -31.04 5.13 -36.06
N ILE A 254 -31.17 3.92 -35.51
CA ILE A 254 -31.40 2.69 -36.29
C ILE A 254 -32.86 2.24 -36.13
N ARG A 255 -33.54 2.01 -37.26
CA ARG A 255 -34.91 1.49 -37.27
C ARG A 255 -34.97 -0.03 -37.25
N ASN A 256 -34.12 -0.64 -38.07
CA ASN A 256 -34.15 -2.08 -38.30
C ASN A 256 -32.81 -2.56 -38.82
N ILE A 257 -32.40 -3.73 -38.32
CA ILE A 257 -31.22 -4.47 -38.77
C ILE A 257 -31.67 -5.84 -39.24
N SER A 258 -31.22 -6.25 -40.42
CA SER A 258 -31.58 -7.55 -40.99
C SER A 258 -30.48 -8.02 -41.93
N TYR A 259 -30.38 -9.33 -42.16
CA TYR A 259 -29.51 -9.88 -43.19
C TYR A 259 -30.26 -10.92 -44.03
N SER A 260 -29.84 -11.07 -45.28
CA SER A 260 -30.27 -12.10 -46.22
C SER A 260 -29.03 -12.74 -46.83
N GLU A 261 -28.83 -14.02 -46.56
CA GLU A 261 -27.60 -14.75 -46.94
C GLU A 261 -26.33 -14.02 -46.47
N LYS A 262 -25.58 -13.43 -47.41
CA LYS A 262 -24.35 -12.68 -47.15
C LYS A 262 -24.59 -11.17 -46.99
N GLU A 263 -25.70 -10.63 -47.51
CA GLU A 263 -26.01 -9.20 -47.46
C GLU A 263 -26.61 -8.84 -46.09
N PHE A 264 -26.01 -7.87 -45.42
CA PHE A 264 -26.48 -7.28 -44.17
C PHE A 264 -26.97 -5.85 -44.44
N THR A 265 -28.09 -5.48 -43.84
CA THR A 265 -28.80 -4.21 -44.10
C THR A 265 -29.09 -3.49 -42.80
N ILE A 266 -28.67 -2.22 -42.72
CA ILE A 266 -28.95 -1.27 -41.64
C ILE A 266 -29.89 -0.20 -42.19
N LYS A 267 -31.13 -0.18 -41.69
CA LYS A 267 -32.12 0.84 -42.06
C LYS A 267 -32.14 1.95 -41.01
N PRO A 268 -31.84 3.21 -41.36
CA PRO A 268 -31.93 4.31 -40.41
C PRO A 268 -33.39 4.60 -40.00
N LEU A 269 -33.55 5.24 -38.84
CA LEU A 269 -34.83 5.73 -38.33
C LEU A 269 -35.40 6.84 -39.21
N ASP A 270 -34.53 7.77 -39.63
CA ASP A 270 -34.86 8.79 -40.61
C ASP A 270 -34.97 8.17 -42.01
N LYS A 271 -36.19 8.17 -42.56
CA LYS A 271 -36.49 7.63 -43.89
C LYS A 271 -35.78 8.38 -45.02
N LYS A 272 -35.28 9.60 -44.79
CA LYS A 272 -34.51 10.37 -45.77
C LYS A 272 -33.05 9.92 -45.86
N LYS A 273 -32.52 9.27 -44.81
CA LYS A 273 -31.14 8.76 -44.82
C LYS A 273 -31.07 7.45 -45.61
N GLU A 274 -29.98 7.30 -46.36
CA GLU A 274 -29.75 6.11 -47.17
C GLU A 274 -29.58 4.84 -46.32
N VAL A 275 -30.12 3.73 -46.82
CA VAL A 275 -29.95 2.41 -46.23
C VAL A 275 -28.52 1.95 -46.44
N PHE A 276 -27.82 1.60 -45.36
CA PHE A 276 -26.47 1.08 -45.45
C PHE A 276 -26.49 -0.43 -45.60
N LYS A 277 -25.71 -0.95 -46.56
CA LYS A 277 -25.59 -2.37 -46.83
C LYS A 277 -24.11 -2.78 -46.85
N PHE A 278 -23.83 -3.98 -46.38
CA PHE A 278 -22.51 -4.59 -46.46
C PHE A 278 -22.64 -6.11 -46.60
N TYR A 279 -21.55 -6.78 -46.88
CA TYR A 279 -21.48 -8.23 -47.03
C TYR A 279 -20.44 -8.81 -46.09
N SER A 280 -20.68 -10.01 -45.58
CA SER A 280 -19.67 -10.79 -44.85
C SER A 280 -19.33 -12.07 -45.60
N SER A 281 -18.13 -12.59 -45.34
CA SER A 281 -17.62 -13.79 -46.00
C SER A 281 -18.42 -15.06 -45.63
N GLN A 282 -18.99 -15.10 -44.42
CA GLN A 282 -19.65 -16.29 -43.87
C GLN A 282 -21.00 -15.98 -43.22
N LEU A 283 -22.02 -16.81 -43.50
CA LEU A 283 -23.35 -16.71 -42.89
C LEU A 283 -23.33 -16.76 -41.35
N ARG A 284 -22.38 -17.50 -40.76
CA ARG A 284 -22.22 -17.60 -39.30
C ARG A 284 -21.81 -16.27 -38.67
N VAL A 285 -20.99 -15.47 -39.37
CA VAL A 285 -20.59 -14.14 -38.94
C VAL A 285 -21.79 -13.20 -38.92
N ASN A 286 -22.62 -13.19 -39.98
CA ASN A 286 -23.88 -12.39 -39.99
C ASN A 286 -24.81 -12.75 -38.82
N LYS A 287 -24.92 -14.04 -38.47
CA LYS A 287 -25.68 -14.49 -37.30
C LYS A 287 -25.11 -13.93 -36.01
N LEU A 288 -23.79 -13.96 -35.83
CA LEU A 288 -23.12 -13.43 -34.65
C LEU A 288 -23.28 -11.91 -34.54
N ILE A 289 -23.05 -11.17 -35.63
CA ILE A 289 -23.25 -9.72 -35.71
C ILE A 289 -24.68 -9.38 -35.29
N LEU A 290 -25.69 -10.01 -35.89
CA LEU A 290 -27.09 -9.72 -35.54
C LEU A 290 -27.38 -10.00 -34.06
N GLN A 291 -26.84 -11.08 -33.50
CA GLN A 291 -27.01 -11.39 -32.07
C GLN A 291 -26.38 -10.34 -31.16
N LEU A 292 -25.22 -9.80 -31.53
CA LEU A 292 -24.57 -8.71 -30.79
C LEU A 292 -25.35 -7.39 -30.94
N CYS A 293 -25.87 -7.10 -32.13
CA CYS A 293 -26.71 -5.91 -32.34
C CYS A 293 -27.97 -5.95 -31.49
N ILE A 294 -28.67 -7.10 -31.45
CA ILE A 294 -29.90 -7.26 -30.66
C ILE A 294 -29.58 -7.05 -29.17
N GLY A 295 -28.55 -7.72 -28.64
CA GLY A 295 -28.22 -7.61 -27.22
C GLY A 295 -27.75 -6.22 -26.79
N ASN A 296 -26.89 -5.56 -27.60
CA ASN A 296 -26.46 -4.19 -27.31
C ASN A 296 -27.63 -3.20 -27.41
N HIS A 297 -28.49 -3.33 -28.42
CA HIS A 297 -29.67 -2.49 -28.55
C HIS A 297 -30.67 -2.69 -27.40
N ASP A 298 -30.89 -3.93 -26.96
CA ASP A 298 -31.77 -4.23 -25.81
C ASP A 298 -31.25 -3.58 -24.52
N LEU A 299 -29.94 -3.64 -24.27
CA LEU A 299 -29.31 -2.96 -23.13
C LEU A 299 -29.35 -1.44 -23.27
N PHE A 300 -29.08 -0.90 -24.45
CA PHE A 300 -29.21 0.52 -24.77
C PHE A 300 -30.63 1.05 -24.46
N MET A 301 -31.66 0.27 -24.81
CA MET A 301 -33.05 0.61 -24.51
C MET A 301 -33.38 0.44 -23.02
N ARG A 302 -32.76 -0.52 -22.33
CA ARG A 302 -32.91 -0.72 -20.88
C ARG A 302 -32.36 0.47 -20.09
N ARG A 303 -31.17 0.97 -20.45
CA ARG A 303 -30.52 2.13 -19.79
C ARG A 303 -31.32 3.43 -19.86
N ARG A 304 -32.22 3.55 -20.84
CA ARG A 304 -33.10 4.72 -21.07
C ARG A 304 -34.44 4.61 -20.34
N LYS A 305 -34.65 3.53 -19.60
CA LYS A 305 -35.82 3.31 -18.75
C LYS A 305 -35.38 3.44 -17.30
N VAL A 306 -36.35 3.64 -16.42
CA VAL A 306 -36.12 3.57 -14.97
C VAL A 306 -35.65 2.18 -14.61
N ASP A 307 -34.67 2.10 -13.71
CA ASP A 307 -34.15 0.85 -13.18
C ASP A 307 -35.30 -0.03 -12.65
N SER A 308 -35.27 -1.31 -12.99
CA SER A 308 -36.18 -2.30 -12.41
C SER A 308 -36.00 -2.38 -10.88
N ILE A 309 -37.05 -2.78 -10.16
CA ILE A 309 -37.02 -2.94 -8.69
C ILE A 309 -35.82 -3.79 -8.24
N GLU A 310 -35.51 -4.87 -8.97
CA GLU A 310 -34.37 -5.72 -8.66
C GLU A 310 -33.02 -4.97 -8.72
N VAL A 311 -32.81 -4.18 -9.77
CA VAL A 311 -31.58 -3.36 -9.92
C VAL A 311 -31.52 -2.27 -8.85
N GLN A 312 -32.65 -1.64 -8.52
CA GLN A 312 -32.69 -0.65 -7.44
C GLN A 312 -32.32 -1.28 -6.09
N GLN A 313 -32.85 -2.47 -5.78
CA GLN A 313 -32.49 -3.21 -4.57
C GLN A 313 -31.01 -3.62 -4.56
N MET A 314 -30.47 -4.06 -5.70
CA MET A 314 -29.04 -4.37 -5.83
C MET A 314 -28.16 -3.14 -5.55
N LYS A 315 -28.49 -1.99 -6.13
CA LYS A 315 -27.77 -0.73 -5.91
C LYS A 315 -27.86 -0.27 -4.46
N ALA A 316 -29.05 -0.35 -3.85
CA ALA A 316 -29.24 -0.01 -2.45
C ALA A 316 -28.40 -0.89 -1.52
N GLN A 317 -28.42 -2.21 -1.75
CA GLN A 317 -27.63 -3.18 -0.98
C GLN A 317 -26.12 -2.94 -1.14
N ALA A 318 -25.64 -2.71 -2.36
CA ALA A 318 -24.23 -2.41 -2.62
C ALA A 318 -23.78 -1.10 -1.93
N LYS A 319 -24.62 -0.06 -1.96
CA LYS A 319 -24.34 1.21 -1.29
C LYS A 319 -24.27 1.05 0.23
N GLU A 320 -25.19 0.29 0.82
CA GLU A 320 -25.20 0.00 2.26
C GLU A 320 -23.96 -0.81 2.67
N GLU A 321 -23.59 -1.83 1.89
CA GLU A 321 -22.41 -2.64 2.15
C GLU A 321 -21.11 -1.81 2.05
N LYS A 322 -20.98 -0.96 1.02
CA LYS A 322 -19.83 -0.06 0.87
C LYS A 322 -19.75 0.93 2.05
N ALA A 323 -20.88 1.49 2.48
CA ALA A 323 -20.93 2.39 3.63
C ALA A 323 -20.52 1.67 4.93
N ARG A 324 -20.98 0.43 5.14
CA ARG A 324 -20.61 -0.40 6.29
C ARG A 324 -19.11 -0.69 6.31
N LYS A 325 -18.54 -1.16 5.18
CA LYS A 325 -17.09 -1.42 5.03
C LYS A 325 -16.26 -0.17 5.32
N LYS A 326 -16.73 1.01 4.87
CA LYS A 326 -16.06 2.30 5.14
C LYS A 326 -16.02 2.63 6.63
N VAL A 327 -17.12 2.43 7.36
CA VAL A 327 -17.17 2.66 8.81
C VAL A 327 -16.26 1.69 9.56
N GLU A 328 -16.32 0.40 9.22
CA GLU A 328 -15.46 -0.64 9.81
C GLU A 328 -13.97 -0.32 9.63
N ARG A 329 -13.59 0.10 8.42
CA ARG A 329 -12.21 0.54 8.12
C ARG A 329 -11.79 1.76 8.93
N GLN A 330 -12.68 2.74 9.13
CA GLN A 330 -12.39 3.92 9.95
C GLN A 330 -12.18 3.55 11.43
N ILE A 331 -12.96 2.59 11.94
CA ILE A 331 -12.79 2.07 13.31
C ILE A 331 -11.42 1.40 13.44
N LEU A 332 -11.09 0.48 12.52
CA LEU A 332 -9.81 -0.22 12.52
C LEU A 332 -8.61 0.74 12.39
N ALA A 333 -8.72 1.77 11.55
CA ALA A 333 -7.69 2.78 11.39
C ALA A 333 -7.44 3.58 12.68
N ARG A 334 -8.52 3.98 13.38
CA ARG A 334 -8.40 4.66 14.68
C ARG A 334 -7.79 3.75 15.75
N GLU A 335 -8.19 2.48 15.78
CA GLU A 335 -7.62 1.49 16.70
C GLU A 335 -6.12 1.31 16.47
N LYS A 336 -5.70 1.16 15.21
CA LYS A 336 -4.28 1.08 14.83
C LYS A 336 -3.51 2.33 15.27
N GLN A 337 -4.05 3.53 15.03
CA GLN A 337 -3.42 4.78 15.43
C GLN A 337 -3.26 4.86 16.96
N MET A 338 -4.30 4.55 17.74
CA MET A 338 -4.22 4.54 19.19
C MET A 338 -3.17 3.54 19.70
N ARG A 339 -3.03 2.39 19.03
CA ARG A 339 -2.02 1.39 19.36
C ARG A 339 -0.60 1.90 19.10
N GLU A 340 -0.37 2.53 17.96
CA GLU A 340 0.94 3.12 17.63
C GLU A 340 1.30 4.26 18.60
N GLU A 341 0.34 5.10 18.99
CA GLU A 341 0.56 6.15 19.97
C GLU A 341 0.88 5.59 21.36
N ALA A 342 0.19 4.53 21.78
CA ALA A 342 0.48 3.83 23.04
C ALA A 342 1.86 3.17 23.04
N GLU A 343 2.28 2.59 21.91
CA GLU A 343 3.61 1.99 21.75
C GLU A 343 4.72 3.04 21.83
N ARG A 344 4.57 4.18 21.13
CA ARG A 344 5.52 5.29 21.24
C ARG A 344 5.59 5.86 22.66
N ALA A 345 4.44 6.03 23.32
CA ALA A 345 4.40 6.51 24.70
C ALA A 345 5.10 5.53 25.66
N LYS A 346 4.95 4.22 25.42
CA LYS A 346 5.66 3.18 26.17
C LYS A 346 7.16 3.25 25.94
N GLU A 347 7.62 3.35 24.69
CA GLU A 347 9.06 3.48 24.37
C GLU A 347 9.67 4.73 25.03
N ASP A 348 8.97 5.87 25.00
CA ASP A 348 9.40 7.10 25.67
C ASP A 348 9.50 6.93 27.18
N MET A 349 8.54 6.22 27.80
CA MET A 349 8.60 5.90 29.23
C MET A 349 9.74 4.94 29.56
N GLU A 350 9.98 3.93 28.75
CA GLU A 350 11.12 3.00 28.93
C GLU A 350 12.46 3.74 28.84
N ARG A 351 12.63 4.66 27.89
CA ARG A 351 13.83 5.51 27.79
C ARG A 351 14.01 6.39 29.03
N ARG A 352 12.94 7.01 29.53
CA ARG A 352 13.00 7.82 30.77
C ARG A 352 13.34 6.98 31.98
N LEU A 353 12.75 5.79 32.11
CA LEU A 353 13.07 4.86 33.19
C LEU A 353 14.55 4.45 33.15
N PHE A 354 15.09 4.15 31.97
CA PHE A 354 16.51 3.83 31.82
C PHE A 354 17.41 5.01 32.24
N GLN A 355 17.07 6.24 31.84
CA GLN A 355 17.81 7.44 32.26
C GLN A 355 17.77 7.64 33.78
N LEU A 356 16.60 7.55 34.40
CA LEU A 356 16.46 7.66 35.85
C LEU A 356 17.21 6.56 36.60
N GLN A 357 17.22 5.34 36.06
CA GLN A 357 17.97 4.23 36.65
C GLN A 357 19.48 4.45 36.56
N ASP A 358 19.99 4.97 35.45
CA ASP A 358 21.41 5.31 35.30
C ASP A 358 21.81 6.49 36.21
N GLU A 359 20.97 7.53 36.29
CA GLU A 359 21.17 8.65 37.24
C GLU A 359 21.17 8.19 38.69
N ALA A 360 20.27 7.27 39.06
CA ALA A 360 20.22 6.68 40.39
C ALA A 360 21.48 5.84 40.67
N ARG A 361 21.95 5.04 39.69
CA ARG A 361 23.19 4.27 39.83
C ARG A 361 24.38 5.20 40.06
N MET A 362 24.52 6.24 39.25
CA MET A 362 25.61 7.22 39.36
C MET A 362 25.56 7.98 40.70
N ALA A 363 24.37 8.36 41.17
CA ALA A 363 24.21 9.01 42.46
C ALA A 363 24.53 8.06 43.62
N ASN A 364 24.16 6.78 43.52
CA ASN A 364 24.48 5.76 44.53
C ASN A 364 25.97 5.43 44.58
N GLU A 365 26.63 5.32 43.43
CA GLU A 365 28.10 5.15 43.35
C GLU A 365 28.83 6.37 43.93
N ALA A 366 28.39 7.59 43.61
CA ALA A 366 28.96 8.81 44.18
C ALA A 366 28.77 8.85 45.70
N LEU A 367 27.60 8.43 46.20
CA LEU A 367 27.35 8.32 47.62
C LEU A 367 28.32 7.35 48.29
N LEU A 368 28.42 6.11 47.78
CA LEU A 368 29.29 5.09 48.35
C LEU A 368 30.75 5.55 48.40
N ARG A 369 31.27 6.11 47.30
CA ARG A 369 32.64 6.67 47.27
C ARG A 369 32.82 7.77 48.30
N SER A 370 31.83 8.66 48.45
CA SER A 370 31.91 9.77 49.40
C SER A 370 31.89 9.31 50.85
N GLU A 371 31.10 8.27 51.18
CA GLU A 371 31.08 7.64 52.51
C GLU A 371 32.44 6.99 52.82
N GLU A 372 32.98 6.19 51.89
CA GLU A 372 34.31 5.57 52.05
C GLU A 372 35.42 6.62 52.24
N THR A 373 35.36 7.72 51.48
CA THR A 373 36.34 8.81 51.57
C THR A 373 36.21 9.54 52.91
N ALA A 374 34.98 9.79 53.38
CA ALA A 374 34.73 10.43 54.67
C ALA A 374 35.21 9.57 55.84
N ASP A 375 35.00 8.26 55.81
CA ASP A 375 35.47 7.33 56.85
C ASP A 375 37.01 7.32 56.93
N LEU A 376 37.69 7.23 55.78
CA LEU A 376 39.15 7.27 55.72
C LEU A 376 39.72 8.62 56.19
N LEU A 377 39.09 9.74 55.83
CA LEU A 377 39.52 11.06 56.27
C LEU A 377 39.29 11.26 57.77
N ALA A 378 38.19 10.74 58.31
CA ALA A 378 37.91 10.78 59.75
C ALA A 378 38.96 10.00 60.55
N GLU A 379 39.31 8.79 60.11
CA GLU A 379 40.34 7.97 60.75
C GLU A 379 41.71 8.67 60.70
N LYS A 380 42.11 9.19 59.54
CA LYS A 380 43.38 9.93 59.39
C LYS A 380 43.43 11.20 60.24
N ALA A 381 42.35 11.96 60.29
CA ALA A 381 42.27 13.17 61.12
C ALA A 381 42.40 12.83 62.61
N GLN A 382 41.77 11.73 63.05
CA GLN A 382 41.87 11.25 64.43
C GLN A 382 43.30 10.83 64.77
N ILE A 383 43.94 10.04 63.91
CA ILE A 383 45.34 9.61 64.10
C ILE A 383 46.28 10.83 64.18
N ALA A 384 46.15 11.79 63.25
CA ALA A 384 46.99 12.98 63.26
C ALA A 384 46.78 13.86 64.52
N GLU A 385 45.55 13.94 65.03
CA GLU A 385 45.24 14.65 66.28
C GLU A 385 45.81 13.93 67.51
N GLU A 386 45.69 12.60 67.56
CA GLU A 386 46.27 11.78 68.64
C GLU A 386 47.81 11.84 68.63
N GLU A 387 48.43 11.81 67.45
CA GLU A 387 49.88 12.01 67.27
C GLU A 387 50.32 13.41 67.73
N ALA A 388 49.56 14.46 67.36
CA ALA A 388 49.83 15.83 67.81
C ALA A 388 49.74 15.93 69.35
N LYS A 389 48.70 15.35 69.96
CA LYS A 389 48.54 15.32 71.43
C LYS A 389 49.70 14.59 72.11
N LEU A 390 50.13 13.45 71.57
CA LEU A 390 51.25 12.69 72.11
C LEU A 390 52.57 13.47 72.00
N LEU A 391 52.81 14.15 70.88
CA LEU A 391 53.99 14.99 70.69
C LEU A 391 53.96 16.21 71.62
N ALA A 392 52.80 16.84 71.81
CA ALA A 392 52.61 17.92 72.77
C ALA A 392 52.86 17.46 74.23
N HIS A 393 52.40 16.27 74.60
CA HIS A 393 52.67 15.68 75.91
C HIS A 393 54.18 15.44 76.11
N LYS A 394 54.86 14.83 75.12
CA LYS A 394 56.31 14.61 75.16
C LYS A 394 57.09 15.93 75.22
N ALA A 395 56.62 16.97 74.52
CA ALA A 395 57.20 18.31 74.60
C ALA A 395 57.07 18.90 76.01
N ALA A 396 55.90 18.74 76.65
CA ALA A 396 55.66 19.20 78.01
C ALA A 396 56.53 18.44 79.04
N GLU A 397 56.72 17.13 78.88
CA GLU A 397 57.64 16.34 79.71
C GLU A 397 59.10 16.78 79.54
N ALA A 398 59.56 17.01 78.29
CA ALA A 398 60.91 17.50 78.01
C ALA A 398 61.15 18.89 78.61
N GLU A 399 60.15 19.76 78.58
CA GLU A 399 60.19 21.09 79.20
C GLU A 399 60.19 21.01 80.73
N GLN A 400 59.42 20.08 81.32
CA GLN A 400 59.44 19.83 82.75
C GLN A 400 60.83 19.32 83.21
N GLU A 401 61.46 18.44 82.44
CA GLU A 401 62.82 17.95 82.70
C GLU A 401 63.85 19.08 82.55
N ARG A 402 63.72 19.95 81.54
CA ARG A 402 64.54 21.16 81.40
C ARG A 402 64.45 22.04 82.65
N GLN A 403 63.25 22.29 83.15
CA GLN A 403 63.02 23.08 84.38
C GLN A 403 63.63 22.42 85.62
N ARG A 404 63.58 21.09 85.73
CA ARG A 404 64.26 20.35 86.82
C ARG A 404 65.77 20.49 86.75
N LEU A 405 66.35 20.39 85.55
CA LEU A 405 67.79 20.56 85.33
C LEU A 405 68.25 22.00 85.64
N GLU A 406 67.42 23.00 85.34
CA GLU A 406 67.66 24.41 85.70
C GLU A 406 67.75 24.64 87.21
N VAL A 407 66.82 24.06 87.98
CA VAL A 407 66.79 24.18 89.45
C VAL A 407 67.94 23.43 90.12
N THR A 408 68.41 22.33 89.52
CA THR A 408 69.47 21.46 90.10
C THR A 408 70.89 21.98 89.80
N ALA A 409 71.04 23.05 89.00
CA ALA A 409 72.32 23.60 88.57
C ALA A 409 73.07 24.38 89.68
N LEU A 410 73.57 23.72 90.73
CA LEU A 410 74.44 24.33 91.76
C LEU A 410 75.50 23.36 92.32
N LYS A 411 76.79 23.73 92.16
CA LYS A 411 77.80 23.97 93.23
C LYS A 411 79.27 23.95 92.74
N THR A 412 79.58 23.51 91.51
CA THR A 412 80.94 23.61 90.92
C THR A 412 80.95 24.14 89.47
N LYS A 413 82.06 24.75 89.01
CA LYS A 413 82.19 25.40 87.68
C LYS A 413 82.14 24.39 86.51
N GLU A 414 82.51 23.14 86.75
CA GLU A 414 82.60 22.08 85.73
C GLU A 414 81.26 21.35 85.53
N GLU A 415 80.53 21.07 86.63
CA GLU A 415 79.17 20.50 86.58
C GLU A 415 78.15 21.47 85.98
N LYS A 416 78.34 22.79 86.19
CA LYS A 416 77.51 23.83 85.57
C LYS A 416 77.56 23.78 84.04
N ARG A 417 78.74 23.52 83.45
CA ARG A 417 78.91 23.49 81.99
C ARG A 417 78.25 22.26 81.36
N LEU A 418 78.33 21.11 82.03
CA LEU A 418 77.68 19.87 81.58
C LEU A 418 76.15 19.95 81.70
N MET A 419 75.63 20.52 82.78
CA MET A 419 74.18 20.74 82.95
C MET A 419 73.64 21.76 81.94
N GLU A 420 74.37 22.83 81.65
CA GLU A 420 73.99 23.82 80.62
C GLU A 420 73.91 23.18 79.22
N GLN A 421 74.82 22.26 78.89
CA GLN A 421 74.74 21.49 77.65
C GLN A 421 73.50 20.59 77.60
N LYS A 422 73.22 19.82 78.67
CA LYS A 422 72.01 18.98 78.77
C LYS A 422 70.72 19.79 78.71
N MET A 423 70.69 20.97 79.31
CA MET A 423 69.57 21.91 79.21
C MET A 423 69.36 22.38 77.77
N ARG A 424 70.41 22.76 77.04
CA ARG A 424 70.31 23.13 75.61
C ARG A 424 69.85 21.97 74.73
N GLU A 425 70.29 20.76 75.03
CA GLU A 425 69.84 19.55 74.32
C GLU A 425 68.35 19.26 74.59
N ALA A 426 67.90 19.38 75.85
CA ALA A 426 66.49 19.24 76.23
C ALA A 426 65.60 20.36 75.64
N GLU A 427 66.08 21.60 75.63
CA GLU A 427 65.43 22.75 75.00
C GLU A 427 65.31 22.55 73.48
N SER A 428 66.39 22.14 72.81
CA SER A 428 66.37 21.84 71.38
C SER A 428 65.41 20.69 71.04
N LEU A 429 65.31 19.68 71.90
CA LEU A 429 64.37 18.58 71.75
C LEU A 429 62.92 19.04 71.95
N ALA A 430 62.64 19.84 72.98
CA ALA A 430 61.32 20.38 73.25
C ALA A 430 60.82 21.25 72.08
N VAL A 431 61.65 22.15 71.56
CA VAL A 431 61.31 22.99 70.38
C VAL A 431 60.97 22.13 69.16
N LYS A 432 61.77 21.08 68.87
CA LYS A 432 61.50 20.17 67.75
C LYS A 432 60.19 19.39 67.92
N LEU A 433 59.87 18.96 69.15
CA LEU A 433 58.61 18.26 69.45
C LEU A 433 57.40 19.17 69.32
N VAL A 434 57.50 20.44 69.75
CA VAL A 434 56.46 21.46 69.53
C VAL A 434 56.25 21.73 68.05
N GLU A 435 57.33 21.96 67.27
CA GLU A 435 57.20 22.17 65.82
C GLU A 435 56.57 20.97 65.10
N GLN A 436 56.92 19.73 65.48
CA GLN A 436 56.30 18.54 64.92
C GLN A 436 54.83 18.40 65.34
N SER A 437 54.50 18.69 66.60
CA SER A 437 53.12 18.73 67.09
C SER A 437 52.28 19.73 66.31
N GLU A 438 52.78 20.95 66.09
CA GLU A 438 52.07 21.98 65.32
C GLU A 438 51.87 21.58 63.84
N ARG A 439 52.84 20.90 63.23
CA ARG A 439 52.70 20.36 61.87
C ARG A 439 51.61 19.30 61.81
N ARG A 440 51.58 18.37 62.76
CA ARG A 440 50.54 17.32 62.84
C ARG A 440 49.16 17.90 63.14
N LEU A 441 49.09 18.95 63.96
CA LEU A 441 47.84 19.66 64.22
C LEU A 441 47.31 20.36 62.96
N LYS A 442 48.18 21.03 62.18
CA LYS A 442 47.81 21.63 60.88
C LYS A 442 47.36 20.58 59.85
N GLU A 443 48.01 19.42 59.82
CA GLU A 443 47.59 18.28 59.00
C GLU A 443 46.21 17.76 59.43
N ALA A 444 45.96 17.63 60.73
CA ALA A 444 44.66 17.23 61.26
C ALA A 444 43.55 18.25 60.91
N ASP A 445 43.84 19.55 60.97
CA ASP A 445 42.89 20.60 60.60
C ASP A 445 42.59 20.59 59.09
N HIS A 446 43.59 20.36 58.23
CA HIS A 446 43.38 20.17 56.79
C HIS A 446 42.52 18.93 56.50
N LEU A 447 42.82 17.80 57.14
CA LEU A 447 42.03 16.56 56.99
C LEU A 447 40.58 16.74 57.48
N LYS A 448 40.35 17.56 58.51
CA LYS A 448 39.00 17.93 58.97
C LYS A 448 38.25 18.79 57.96
N GLN A 449 38.94 19.68 57.24
CA GLN A 449 38.34 20.45 56.15
C GLN A 449 37.93 19.53 55.00
N ASP A 450 38.84 18.65 54.55
CA ASP A 450 38.56 17.67 53.48
C ASP A 450 37.40 16.73 53.87
N LEU A 451 37.33 16.33 55.15
CA LEU A 451 36.23 15.54 55.70
C LEU A 451 34.89 16.25 55.59
N ASN A 452 34.86 17.57 55.84
CA ASN A 452 33.63 18.35 55.72
C ASN A 452 33.17 18.44 54.26
N GLU A 453 34.12 18.61 53.32
CA GLU A 453 33.82 18.60 51.89
C GLU A 453 33.27 17.24 51.43
N ALA A 454 33.85 16.13 51.91
CA ALA A 454 33.35 14.78 51.64
C ALA A 454 31.93 14.57 52.21
N LYS A 455 31.63 15.06 53.43
CA LYS A 455 30.28 14.98 54.01
C LYS A 455 29.25 15.83 53.27
N ASP A 456 29.67 16.98 52.73
CA ASP A 456 28.78 17.81 51.90
C ASP A 456 28.51 17.16 50.54
N ALA A 457 29.49 16.47 49.96
CA ALA A 457 29.31 15.66 48.75
C ALA A 457 28.36 14.47 48.99
N GLU A 458 28.51 13.78 50.13
CA GLU A 458 27.60 12.71 50.58
C GLU A 458 26.15 13.23 50.70
N ARG A 459 25.94 14.38 51.33
CA ARG A 459 24.61 15.00 51.48
C ARG A 459 23.98 15.34 50.12
N LYS A 460 24.77 15.88 49.18
CA LYS A 460 24.32 16.16 47.81
C LYS A 460 23.93 14.90 47.07
N ALA A 461 24.70 13.82 47.20
CA ALA A 461 24.38 12.53 46.59
C ALA A 461 23.08 11.92 47.17
N LYS A 462 22.90 11.96 48.50
CA LYS A 462 21.64 11.56 49.17
C LYS A 462 20.44 12.38 48.71
N GLN A 463 20.61 13.70 48.59
CA GLN A 463 19.54 14.58 48.10
C GLN A 463 19.15 14.27 46.65
N LYS A 464 20.14 14.02 45.77
CA LYS A 464 19.87 13.63 44.37
C LYS A 464 19.07 12.32 44.27
N LEU A 465 19.39 11.32 45.09
CA LEU A 465 18.61 10.07 45.17
C LEU A 465 17.17 10.28 45.65
N LEU A 466 16.97 11.19 46.62
CA LEU A 466 15.64 11.57 47.11
C LEU A 466 14.82 12.29 46.03
N GLU A 467 15.44 13.17 45.23
CA GLU A 467 14.78 13.85 44.11
C GLU A 467 14.35 12.88 43.01
N ILE A 468 15.20 11.91 42.65
CA ILE A 468 14.86 10.84 41.71
C ILE A 468 13.68 10.00 42.23
N THR A 469 13.69 9.65 43.53
CA THR A 469 12.60 8.87 44.15
C THR A 469 11.27 9.64 44.17
N LYS A 470 11.31 10.95 44.48
CA LYS A 470 10.11 11.82 44.48
C LYS A 470 9.52 12.00 43.08
N SER A 471 10.35 12.06 42.04
CA SER A 471 9.90 12.10 40.64
C SER A 471 9.26 10.78 40.17
N THR A 472 9.52 9.67 40.87
CA THR A 472 8.98 8.33 40.54
C THR A 472 7.59 8.09 41.15
N TYR A 473 7.27 8.70 42.29
CA TYR A 473 5.97 8.52 42.99
C TYR A 473 4.72 9.00 42.21
N PRO A 474 4.75 10.11 41.44
CA PRO A 474 3.62 10.52 40.59
C PRO A 474 3.34 9.55 39.43
N LEU A 475 4.34 8.78 38.99
CA LEU A 475 4.21 7.83 37.88
C LEU A 475 3.50 6.53 38.29
N ILE A 476 3.57 6.13 39.56
CA ILE A 476 2.92 4.89 40.04
C ILE A 476 1.44 5.13 40.39
N ALA A 477 1.11 6.32 40.91
CA ALA A 477 -0.27 6.66 41.28
C ALA A 477 -1.20 6.88 40.08
N ALA A 478 -0.68 7.33 38.93
CA ALA A 478 -1.46 7.55 37.71
C ALA A 478 -1.90 6.26 37.00
N TYR A 479 -1.41 5.08 37.42
CA TYR A 479 -1.71 3.79 36.78
C TYR A 479 -2.23 2.71 37.74
N SER A 480 -2.75 3.12 38.92
CA SER A 480 -3.72 2.26 39.60
C SER A 480 -4.93 2.12 38.69
N SER A 481 -5.20 0.89 38.26
CA SER A 481 -6.13 0.51 37.20
C SER A 481 -7.39 1.39 37.11
N PRO A 482 -7.83 1.81 35.91
CA PRO A 482 -9.21 2.26 35.77
C PRO A 482 -10.13 1.08 36.15
N PRO A 483 -11.26 1.32 36.84
CA PRO A 483 -12.22 0.26 37.07
C PRO A 483 -12.69 -0.31 35.72
N PRO A 484 -13.05 -1.61 35.67
CA PRO A 484 -13.52 -2.21 34.43
C PRO A 484 -14.71 -1.42 33.87
N PRO A 485 -14.87 -1.32 32.54
CA PRO A 485 -16.02 -0.64 31.97
C PRO A 485 -17.28 -1.36 32.47
N THR A 486 -18.13 -0.61 33.17
CA THR A 486 -19.51 -1.01 33.41
C THR A 486 -20.13 -1.35 32.06
N GLY A 487 -20.59 -2.60 31.92
CA GLY A 487 -21.29 -3.06 30.74
C GLY A 487 -22.49 -2.17 30.42
N PRO A 488 -22.96 -2.17 29.17
CA PRO A 488 -24.12 -1.37 28.79
C PRO A 488 -25.33 -1.87 29.58
N GLU A 489 -25.89 -1.00 30.41
CA GLU A 489 -27.25 -1.17 30.92
C GLU A 489 -28.19 -1.27 29.72
N SER A 490 -28.88 -2.40 29.67
CA SER A 490 -30.05 -2.64 28.84
C SER A 490 -31.13 -1.58 29.14
N PRO A 491 -31.63 -0.84 28.15
CA PRO A 491 -32.96 -0.26 28.28
C PRO A 491 -33.98 -1.38 28.00
N ASP A 492 -34.83 -1.60 28.98
CA ASP A 492 -35.99 -2.48 28.93
C ASP A 492 -36.76 -2.31 27.61
N THR A 493 -37.06 -3.47 27.03
CA THR A 493 -37.99 -3.62 25.92
C THR A 493 -39.40 -3.53 26.49
N THR A 494 -40.03 -2.35 26.42
CA THR A 494 -41.50 -2.28 26.37
C THR A 494 -41.92 -2.08 24.93
N LEU A 495 -42.19 -3.19 24.25
CA LEU A 495 -42.88 -3.23 22.97
C LEU A 495 -44.34 -2.80 23.20
N ASP A 496 -44.66 -1.55 22.88
CA ASP A 496 -46.04 -1.16 22.57
C ASP A 496 -46.28 -1.33 21.07
N MET A 497 -47.13 -2.29 20.74
CA MET A 497 -47.62 -2.59 19.40
C MET A 497 -48.66 -1.53 19.02
N GLY A 498 -48.18 -0.35 18.59
CA GLY A 498 -49.01 0.74 18.09
C GLY A 498 -48.75 1.00 16.61
N SER A 499 -49.64 0.51 15.75
CA SER A 499 -49.72 0.82 14.32
C SER A 499 -49.60 2.33 14.05
N MET A 500 -48.44 2.79 13.57
CA MET A 500 -48.27 4.13 13.01
C MET A 500 -47.71 4.05 11.59
N SER A 501 -48.62 4.20 10.64
CA SER A 501 -48.36 4.56 9.25
C SER A 501 -47.59 5.88 9.20
N VAL A 502 -46.25 5.82 9.12
CA VAL A 502 -45.41 7.00 8.91
C VAL A 502 -45.48 7.37 7.42
N ARG A 503 -46.39 8.29 7.07
CA ARG A 503 -46.22 9.12 5.87
C ARG A 503 -45.03 10.04 6.12
N MET A 504 -43.89 9.77 5.47
CA MET A 504 -42.78 10.70 5.44
C MET A 504 -43.03 11.76 4.37
N ASP A 505 -43.41 12.97 4.79
CA ASP A 505 -43.35 14.16 3.95
C ASP A 505 -41.90 14.64 3.90
N PHE A 506 -41.25 14.49 2.75
CA PHE A 506 -39.90 15.02 2.49
C PHE A 506 -39.95 16.56 2.48
N LYS A 507 -39.17 17.19 3.36
CA LYS A 507 -39.01 18.66 3.38
C LYS A 507 -37.89 19.09 2.43
N ASP A 508 -38.09 20.24 1.81
CA ASP A 508 -37.23 20.93 0.83
C ASP A 508 -35.75 21.12 1.28
N SER A 509 -35.48 20.99 2.59
CA SER A 509 -34.14 21.02 3.21
C SER A 509 -33.28 19.83 2.83
N ASP A 510 -33.84 18.63 2.78
CA ASP A 510 -33.08 17.40 2.50
C ASP A 510 -32.69 17.33 1.02
N MET A 511 -33.56 17.85 0.15
CA MET A 511 -33.29 17.95 -1.28
C MET A 511 -32.19 18.98 -1.59
N LYS A 512 -32.13 20.09 -0.85
CA LYS A 512 -31.02 21.06 -0.95
C LYS A 512 -29.70 20.47 -0.46
N ARG A 513 -29.71 19.73 0.65
CA ARG A 513 -28.51 19.06 1.18
C ARG A 513 -27.96 18.03 0.20
N LEU A 514 -28.84 17.21 -0.38
CA LEU A 514 -28.48 16.23 -1.40
C LEU A 514 -27.94 16.91 -2.67
N SER A 515 -28.55 18.01 -3.11
CA SER A 515 -28.08 18.79 -4.27
C SER A 515 -26.68 19.38 -4.06
N MET A 516 -26.41 19.92 -2.86
CA MET A 516 -25.07 20.43 -2.52
C MET A 516 -24.01 19.31 -2.44
N GLU A 517 -24.41 18.12 -1.99
CA GLU A 517 -23.52 16.95 -1.92
C GLU A 517 -23.19 16.41 -3.32
N ILE A 518 -24.19 16.35 -4.21
CA ILE A 518 -24.01 15.99 -5.63
C ILE A 518 -23.10 17.00 -6.33
N GLU A 519 -23.29 18.30 -6.11
CA GLU A 519 -22.44 19.32 -6.75
C GLU A 519 -21.01 19.28 -6.18
N ARG A 520 -20.82 18.95 -4.89
CA ARG A 520 -19.50 18.71 -4.30
C ARG A 520 -18.80 17.52 -4.93
N GLU A 521 -19.46 16.36 -5.01
CA GLU A 521 -18.91 15.16 -5.65
C GLU A 521 -18.56 15.42 -7.12
N ARG A 522 -19.40 16.18 -7.82
CA ARG A 522 -19.14 16.60 -9.21
C ARG A 522 -17.90 17.48 -9.34
N LEU A 523 -17.72 18.45 -8.45
CA LEU A 523 -16.53 19.31 -8.45
C LEU A 523 -15.25 18.52 -8.12
N GLU A 524 -15.30 17.64 -7.13
CA GLU A 524 -14.20 16.73 -6.80
C GLU A 524 -13.83 15.82 -7.98
N TYR A 525 -14.83 15.29 -8.69
CA TYR A 525 -14.60 14.50 -9.91
C TYR A 525 -13.92 15.33 -11.01
N MET A 526 -14.38 16.56 -11.25
CA MET A 526 -13.80 17.45 -12.25
C MET A 526 -12.34 17.81 -11.92
N GLU A 527 -12.04 18.06 -10.66
CA GLU A 527 -10.68 18.35 -10.20
C GLU A 527 -9.76 17.13 -10.35
N LYS A 528 -10.21 15.94 -9.92
CA LYS A 528 -9.48 14.68 -10.12
C LYS A 528 -9.24 14.36 -11.59
N SER A 529 -10.25 14.55 -12.44
CA SER A 529 -10.13 14.30 -13.88
C SER A 529 -9.13 15.25 -14.54
N LYS A 530 -9.14 16.54 -14.18
CA LYS A 530 -8.15 17.51 -14.67
C LYS A 530 -6.74 17.16 -14.20
N HIS A 531 -6.59 16.83 -12.91
CA HIS A 531 -5.31 16.41 -12.36
C HIS A 531 -4.74 15.19 -13.08
N LEU A 532 -5.59 14.19 -13.35
CA LEU A 532 -5.23 13.00 -14.11
C LEU A 532 -4.78 13.33 -15.54
N GLN A 533 -5.45 14.27 -16.22
CA GLN A 533 -5.06 14.71 -17.56
C GLN A 533 -3.70 15.42 -17.56
N ASP A 534 -3.44 16.28 -16.57
CA ASP A 534 -2.16 16.97 -16.43
C ASP A 534 -1.04 15.96 -16.15
N GLN A 535 -1.30 14.98 -15.27
CA GLN A 535 -0.43 13.86 -14.94
C GLN A 535 -0.09 12.97 -16.15
N LEU A 536 -1.09 12.61 -16.96
CA LEU A 536 -0.88 11.85 -18.19
C LEU A 536 -0.07 12.65 -19.21
N LYS A 537 -0.24 13.97 -19.27
CA LYS A 537 0.52 14.86 -20.16
C LYS A 537 1.98 14.97 -19.74
N GLU A 538 2.25 15.04 -18.44
CA GLU A 538 3.61 15.01 -17.89
C GLU A 538 4.29 13.67 -18.18
N LEU A 539 3.62 12.56 -17.87
CA LEU A 539 4.12 11.22 -18.17
C LEU A 539 4.38 11.02 -19.67
N LYS A 540 3.52 11.58 -20.53
CA LYS A 540 3.73 11.61 -21.97
C LYS A 540 5.02 12.32 -22.34
N SER A 541 5.24 13.53 -21.78
CA SER A 541 6.44 14.30 -22.04
C SER A 541 7.70 13.58 -21.57
N GLU A 542 7.65 12.91 -20.42
CA GLU A 542 8.77 12.11 -19.91
C GLU A 542 9.05 10.87 -20.77
N ILE A 543 8.02 10.17 -21.22
CA ILE A 543 8.17 8.99 -22.07
C ILE A 543 8.64 9.40 -23.48
N GLU A 544 8.16 10.53 -24.01
CA GLU A 544 8.59 11.08 -25.30
C GLU A 544 10.01 11.63 -25.28
N SER A 545 10.46 12.26 -24.18
CA SER A 545 11.85 12.74 -24.06
C SER A 545 12.85 11.57 -24.12
N LEU A 546 12.53 10.43 -23.50
CA LEU A 546 13.33 9.22 -23.58
C LEU A 546 13.45 8.67 -25.02
N LYS A 547 12.39 8.82 -25.82
CA LYS A 547 12.40 8.46 -27.25
C LYS A 547 13.22 9.43 -28.10
N LEU A 548 13.26 10.71 -27.74
CA LEU A 548 14.03 11.75 -28.45
C LEU A 548 15.52 11.69 -28.11
N GLU A 549 15.88 11.46 -26.85
CA GLU A 549 17.25 11.18 -26.42
C GLU A 549 17.81 9.97 -27.18
N GLU A 550 17.00 8.94 -27.40
CA GLU A 550 17.35 7.77 -28.21
C GLU A 550 17.61 8.14 -29.69
N GLN A 551 16.75 8.94 -30.33
CA GLN A 551 16.99 9.37 -31.72
C GLN A 551 18.26 10.20 -31.85
N GLN A 552 18.57 11.04 -30.87
CA GLN A 552 19.81 11.81 -30.84
C GLN A 552 21.02 10.90 -30.60
N GLN A 553 20.91 9.92 -29.71
CA GLN A 553 22.01 9.00 -29.40
C GLN A 553 22.27 8.01 -30.55
N ALA A 554 21.23 7.49 -31.21
CA ALA A 554 21.33 6.71 -32.44
C ALA A 554 21.88 7.52 -33.62
N GLY A 555 21.50 8.80 -33.74
CA GLY A 555 22.10 9.74 -34.70
C GLY A 555 23.59 9.99 -34.46
N LEU A 556 24.01 10.07 -33.21
CA LEU A 556 25.43 10.20 -32.81
C LEU A 556 26.24 8.93 -33.07
N TYR A 557 25.66 7.74 -32.88
CA TYR A 557 26.29 6.47 -33.26
C TYR A 557 26.39 6.31 -34.79
N SER A 558 25.36 6.73 -35.54
CA SER A 558 25.41 6.79 -37.01
C SER A 558 26.48 7.77 -37.50
N LEU A 559 26.66 8.93 -36.86
CA LEU A 559 27.73 9.86 -37.24
C LEU A 559 29.12 9.30 -36.94
N ARG A 560 29.27 8.47 -35.90
CA ARG A 560 30.52 7.77 -35.59
C ARG A 560 30.84 6.63 -36.55
N SER A 561 29.85 5.95 -37.13
CA SER A 561 30.09 4.88 -38.11
C SER A 561 30.49 5.40 -39.51
N TYR A 562 30.30 6.70 -39.80
CA TYR A 562 30.80 7.33 -41.03
C TYR A 562 32.19 7.95 -40.88
N ALA A 563 32.85 7.75 -39.73
CA ALA A 563 34.23 8.18 -39.50
C ALA A 563 35.17 6.97 -39.40
N GLU A 564 35.24 6.15 -40.46
CA GLU A 564 36.40 5.27 -40.66
C GLU A 564 37.57 6.11 -41.21
N PRO A 565 38.79 6.00 -40.65
CA PRO A 565 39.97 6.62 -41.22
C PRO A 565 40.38 5.88 -42.51
N PRO A 566 40.95 6.58 -43.51
CA PRO A 566 41.28 5.97 -44.79
C PRO A 566 42.35 4.89 -44.63
N TYR A 567 42.04 3.69 -45.13
CA TYR A 567 42.92 2.55 -45.25
C TYR A 567 44.11 2.88 -46.18
N ILE A 568 45.32 2.93 -45.63
CA ILE A 568 46.58 3.06 -46.40
C ILE A 568 47.13 1.64 -46.63
N PRO A 569 47.29 1.16 -47.88
CA PRO A 569 47.81 -0.18 -48.14
C PRO A 569 49.34 -0.20 -48.00
N HIS A 570 49.84 -0.95 -47.02
CA HIS A 570 51.26 -1.29 -46.91
C HIS A 570 51.65 -2.26 -48.03
N SER A 571 52.47 -1.79 -48.98
CA SER A 571 53.15 -2.62 -49.97
C SER A 571 54.66 -2.43 -49.81
N ASN A 572 55.33 -3.51 -49.43
CA ASN A 572 56.75 -3.88 -49.66
C ASN A 572 57.80 -2.77 -49.71
N LEU A 573 58.65 -2.70 -48.68
CA LEU A 573 60.07 -2.35 -48.80
C LEU A 573 60.81 -2.89 -47.57
N PHE A 574 61.31 -4.12 -47.68
CA PHE A 574 62.42 -4.63 -46.88
C PHE A 574 63.45 -5.20 -47.85
N GLU A 575 64.64 -4.58 -47.82
CA GLU A 575 65.97 -5.17 -47.98
C GLU A 575 66.31 -5.90 -49.30
N ASN A 576 67.44 -5.61 -49.94
CA ASN A 576 68.77 -5.58 -49.34
C ASN A 576 69.73 -4.67 -50.13
N LEU A 577 70.68 -4.04 -49.43
CA LEU A 577 72.11 -4.04 -49.77
C LEU A 577 72.92 -3.28 -48.70
N GLU A 578 73.67 -4.07 -47.92
CA GLU A 578 75.06 -3.86 -47.51
C GLU A 578 75.51 -2.47 -47.03
N SER A 579 75.79 -2.35 -45.72
CA SER A 579 77.09 -1.95 -45.13
C SER A 579 77.00 -1.82 -43.61
#